data_AF-B3P456-F1
#
_entry.id   AF-B3P456-F1
#
_cell.length_a   1.000
_cell.length_b   1.000
_cell.length_c   1.000
_cell.angle_alpha   90.00
_cell.angle_beta   90.00
_cell.angle_gamma   90.00
#
_symmetry.space_group_name_H-M   'P 1'
#
loop_
_entity.id
_entity.type
_entity.pdbx_description
1 polymer ?
#
loop_
_entity_poly.entity_id
_entity_poly.type
_entity_poly.pdbx_seq_one_letter_code
_entity_poly.pdbx_strand_id
1 'polypeptide(L)'
;MTNLQRWLFYASLFAIPYLSVLLGTVQTQLTTKYFLHIQLLPLALLVIFGIYSVWTVLYRTLTFNDCPVAAKELQDEILEARKDLIAQGFRFRD
;
A
#
# COMPACT_ATOMS: atom_id res chain seq x y z
N MET A 1 2.75 17.42 -17.68
CA MET A 1 2.85 15.94 -17.57
C MET A 1 1.91 15.49 -16.48
N THR A 2 0.80 14.82 -16.82
CA THR A 2 -0.12 14.30 -15.80
C THR A 2 0.46 13.02 -15.18
N ASN A 3 0.09 12.69 -13.93
CA ASN A 3 0.55 11.46 -13.28
C ASN A 3 0.20 10.21 -14.11
N LEU A 4 -0.94 10.23 -14.80
CA LEU A 4 -1.40 9.16 -15.70
C LEU A 4 -0.43 8.95 -16.87
N GLN A 5 -0.01 10.03 -17.54
CA GLN A 5 0.92 9.94 -18.66
C GLN A 5 2.27 9.31 -18.24
N ARG A 6 2.74 9.62 -17.02
CA ARG A 6 3.96 9.04 -16.47
C ARG A 6 3.84 7.52 -16.26
N TRP A 7 2.73 7.07 -15.68
CA TRP A 7 2.48 5.65 -15.47
C TRP A 7 2.30 4.87 -16.78
N LEU A 8 1.61 5.44 -17.76
CA LEU A 8 1.47 4.84 -19.09
C LEU A 8 2.84 4.67 -19.78
N PHE A 9 3.72 5.65 -19.63
CA PHE A 9 5.06 5.55 -20.21
C PHE A 9 5.86 4.39 -19.61
N TYR A 10 5.85 4.24 -18.27
CA TYR A 10 6.51 3.11 -17.61
C TYR A 10 5.89 1.76 -17.98
N ALA A 11 4.55 1.69 -18.04
CA ALA A 11 3.85 0.47 -18.44
C ALA A 11 4.21 0.06 -19.88
N SER A 12 4.24 1.03 -20.81
CA SER A 12 4.62 0.80 -22.21
C SER A 12 6.07 0.31 -22.35
N LEU A 13 7.00 0.96 -21.63
CA LEU A 13 8.41 0.59 -21.66
C LEU A 13 8.66 -0.87 -21.23
N PHE A 14 7.84 -1.39 -20.31
CA PHE A 14 7.89 -2.78 -19.86
C PHE A 14 7.09 -3.73 -20.77
N ALA A 15 5.89 -3.32 -21.19
CA ALA A 15 4.97 -4.18 -21.95
C ALA A 15 5.47 -4.48 -23.37
N ILE A 16 6.09 -3.51 -24.05
CA ILE A 16 6.58 -3.68 -25.43
C ILE A 16 7.61 -4.81 -25.54
N PRO A 17 8.74 -4.81 -24.79
CA PRO A 17 9.71 -5.91 -24.88
C PRO A 17 9.14 -7.24 -24.38
N TYR A 18 8.29 -7.21 -23.35
CA TYR A 18 7.65 -8.42 -22.82
C TYR A 18 6.75 -9.10 -23.87
N LEU A 19 5.85 -8.34 -24.51
CA LEU A 19 4.96 -8.86 -25.54
C LEU A 19 5.73 -9.29 -26.78
N SER A 20 6.78 -8.58 -27.17
CA SER A 20 7.66 -8.95 -28.29
C SER A 20 8.27 -10.35 -28.08
N VAL A 21 8.72 -10.64 -26.86
CA VAL A 21 9.22 -11.97 -26.50
C VAL A 21 8.09 -13.01 -26.46
N LEU A 22 6.92 -12.67 -25.93
CA LEU A 22 5.78 -13.59 -25.79
C LEU A 22 5.17 -13.99 -27.15
N LEU A 23 5.10 -13.04 -28.09
CA LEU A 23 4.61 -13.23 -29.46
C LEU A 23 5.64 -13.96 -30.36
N GLY A 24 6.84 -14.23 -29.86
CA GLY A 24 7.87 -14.96 -30.59
C GLY A 24 8.49 -14.19 -31.75
N THR A 25 8.34 -12.86 -31.78
CA THR A 25 8.94 -12.01 -32.82
C THR A 25 10.46 -11.90 -32.65
N VAL A 26 10.97 -12.11 -31.43
CA VAL A 26 12.40 -12.12 -31.09
C VAL A 26 12.76 -13.44 -30.42
N GLN A 27 13.18 -14.42 -31.22
CA GLN A 27 13.65 -15.71 -30.74
C GLN A 27 15.18 -15.75 -30.76
N THR A 28 15.78 -15.59 -29.58
CA THR A 28 17.21 -15.89 -29.36
C THR A 28 17.34 -17.20 -28.60
N GLN A 29 18.51 -17.86 -28.68
CA GLN A 29 18.75 -19.16 -28.01
C GLN A 29 18.55 -19.13 -26.48
N LEU A 30 18.72 -17.95 -25.86
CA LEU A 30 18.48 -17.77 -24.41
C LEU A 30 16.99 -17.66 -24.10
N THR A 31 16.24 -16.97 -24.94
CA THR A 31 14.79 -16.76 -24.78
C THR A 31 14.03 -18.08 -24.85
N THR A 32 14.40 -18.98 -25.76
CA THR A 32 13.76 -20.31 -25.90
C THR A 32 14.05 -21.21 -24.69
N LYS A 33 15.26 -21.13 -24.11
CA LYS A 33 15.64 -21.94 -22.94
C LYS A 33 14.88 -21.51 -21.67
N TYR A 34 14.66 -20.22 -21.49
CA TYR A 34 14.02 -19.66 -20.29
C TYR A 34 12.59 -19.15 -20.53
N PHE A 35 11.94 -19.59 -21.61
CA PHE A 35 10.61 -19.11 -22.00
C PHE A 35 9.58 -19.20 -20.85
N LEU A 36 9.58 -20.31 -20.11
CA LEU A 36 8.71 -20.50 -18.94
C LEU A 36 8.92 -19.44 -17.84
N HIS A 37 10.18 -19.06 -17.58
CA HIS A 37 10.49 -18.05 -16.57
C HIS A 37 10.03 -16.67 -17.01
N ILE A 38 10.20 -16.36 -18.30
CA ILE A 38 9.75 -15.09 -18.88
C ILE A 38 8.22 -15.01 -18.84
N GLN A 39 7.53 -16.09 -19.19
CA GLN A 39 6.06 -16.14 -19.13
C GLN A 39 5.53 -15.94 -17.69
N LEU A 40 6.23 -16.48 -16.69
CA LEU A 40 5.85 -16.35 -15.27
C LEU A 40 6.32 -15.05 -14.60
N LEU A 41 7.15 -14.25 -15.27
CA LEU A 41 7.71 -13.00 -14.75
C LEU A 41 6.64 -12.01 -14.23
N PRO A 42 5.54 -11.71 -14.95
CA PRO A 42 4.50 -10.81 -14.41
C PRO A 42 3.83 -11.37 -13.16
N LEU A 43 3.63 -12.69 -13.09
CA LEU A 43 3.08 -13.33 -11.89
C LEU A 43 4.05 -13.21 -10.72
N ALA A 44 5.34 -13.46 -10.95
CA ALA A 44 6.38 -13.30 -9.93
C ALA A 44 6.45 -11.86 -9.39
N LEU A 45 6.34 -10.85 -10.27
CA LEU A 45 6.28 -9.44 -9.86
C LEU A 45 5.06 -9.15 -8.97
N LEU A 46 3.88 -9.68 -9.32
CA LEU A 46 2.68 -9.53 -8.50
C LEU A 46 2.83 -10.18 -7.12
N VAL A 47 3.45 -11.36 -7.04
CA VAL A 47 3.70 -12.05 -5.77
C VAL A 47 4.65 -11.25 -4.89
N ILE A 48 5.76 -10.76 -5.44
CA ILE A 48 6.73 -9.94 -4.70
C ILE A 48 6.08 -8.64 -4.22
N PHE A 49 5.30 -7.99 -5.08
CA PHE A 49 4.56 -6.78 -4.71
C PHE A 49 3.53 -7.06 -3.61
N GLY A 50 2.84 -8.20 -3.67
CA GLY A 50 1.89 -8.64 -2.65
C GLY A 50 2.57 -8.86 -1.30
N ILE A 51 3.69 -9.60 -1.28
CA ILE A 51 4.47 -9.83 -0.06
C ILE A 51 4.97 -8.51 0.54
N TYR A 52 5.51 -7.61 -0.30
CA TYR A 52 5.94 -6.29 0.14
C TYR A 52 4.79 -5.47 0.73
N SER A 53 3.62 -5.51 0.10
CA SER A 53 2.40 -4.82 0.56
C SER A 53 1.91 -5.35 1.90
N VAL A 54 1.87 -6.67 2.07
CA VAL A 54 1.51 -7.29 3.36
C VAL A 54 2.53 -6.92 4.43
N TRP A 55 3.82 -7.00 4.12
CA TRP A 55 4.90 -6.67 5.04
C TRP A 55 4.84 -5.22 5.53
N THR A 56 4.65 -4.26 4.61
CA THR A 56 4.57 -2.84 4.98
C THR A 56 3.34 -2.54 5.84
N VAL A 57 2.19 -3.14 5.53
CA VAL A 57 0.97 -2.99 6.34
C VAL A 57 1.21 -3.58 7.73
N LEU A 58 1.66 -4.82 7.81
CA LEU A 58 1.89 -5.52 9.07
C LEU A 58 2.91 -4.80 9.95
N TYR A 59 4.05 -4.38 9.36
CA TYR A 59 5.08 -3.64 10.07
C TYR A 59 4.53 -2.32 10.63
N ARG A 60 3.77 -1.57 9.83
CA ARG A 60 3.18 -0.30 10.27
C ARG A 60 2.11 -0.48 11.33
N THR A 61 1.29 -1.53 11.23
CA THR A 61 0.26 -1.82 12.25
C THR A 61 0.89 -2.29 13.55
N LEU A 62 1.92 -3.13 13.52
CA LEU A 62 2.59 -3.62 14.73
C LEU A 62 3.46 -2.55 15.40
N THR A 63 4.00 -1.62 14.61
CA THR A 63 4.83 -0.51 15.13
C THR A 63 3.97 0.70 15.53
N PHE A 64 2.65 0.62 15.40
CA PHE A 64 1.78 1.64 15.97
C PHE A 64 1.84 1.52 17.50
N ASN A 65 2.73 2.32 18.10
CA ASN A 65 2.90 2.33 19.55
C ASN A 65 1.62 2.82 20.19
N ASP A 66 0.91 1.92 20.87
CA ASP A 66 -0.20 2.32 21.72
C ASP A 66 0.35 3.35 22.73
N CYS A 67 -0.22 4.56 22.72
CA CYS A 67 0.10 5.62 23.67
C CYS A 67 -1.01 5.68 24.72
N PRO A 68 -1.05 4.73 25.68
CA PRO A 68 -2.13 4.65 26.66
C PRO A 68 -2.17 5.89 27.56
N VAL A 69 -1.02 6.53 27.78
CA VAL A 69 -0.90 7.76 28.58
C VAL A 69 -1.63 8.93 27.90
N ALA A 70 -1.34 9.19 26.62
CA ALA A 70 -2.00 10.25 25.86
C ALA A 70 -3.51 10.01 25.73
N ALA A 71 -3.92 8.74 25.57
CA ALA A 71 -5.35 8.38 25.56
C ALA A 71 -6.02 8.67 26.90
N LYS A 72 -5.33 8.43 28.02
CA LYS A 72 -5.84 8.70 29.37
C LYS A 72 -5.91 10.21 29.65
N GLU A 73 -4.86 10.97 29.32
CA GLU A 73 -4.84 12.43 29.45
C GLU A 73 -6.00 13.08 28.70
N LEU A 74 -6.23 12.67 27.44
CA LEU A 74 -7.37 13.14 26.64
C LEU A 74 -8.72 12.79 27.27
N GLN A 75 -8.86 11.61 27.88
CA GLN A 75 -10.10 11.24 28.58
C GLN A 75 -10.34 12.10 29.82
N ASP A 76 -9.29 12.40 30.58
CA ASP A 76 -9.38 13.24 31.77
C ASP A 76 -9.76 14.69 31.38
N GLU A 77 -9.18 15.25 30.31
CA GLU A 77 -9.57 16.56 29.75
C GLU A 77 -11.04 16.61 29.31
N ILE A 78 -11.53 15.53 28.68
CA ILE A 78 -12.95 15.43 28.28
C ILE A 78 -13.87 15.44 29.51
N LEU A 79 -13.48 14.74 30.58
CA LEU A 79 -14.26 14.69 31.82
C LEU A 79 -14.29 16.05 32.51
N GLU A 80 -13.17 16.77 32.55
CA GLU A 80 -13.09 18.11 33.11
C GLU A 80 -13.92 19.11 32.31
N ALA A 81 -13.76 19.13 30.98
CA ALA A 81 -14.57 19.98 30.11
C ALA A 81 -16.08 19.69 30.23
N ARG A 82 -16.48 18.42 30.40
CA ARG A 82 -17.89 18.07 30.66
C ARG A 82 -18.38 18.61 31.98
N LYS A 83 -17.58 18.55 33.06
CA LYS A 83 -17.96 19.11 34.37
C LYS A 83 -18.16 20.62 34.29
N ASP A 84 -17.26 21.32 33.60
CA ASP A 84 -17.37 22.78 33.40
C ASP A 84 -18.62 23.15 32.61
N LEU A 85 -18.93 22.40 31.55
CA LEU A 85 -20.14 22.63 30.76
C LEU A 85 -21.42 22.31 31.53
N ILE A 86 -21.43 21.29 32.39
CA ILE A 86 -22.55 21.01 33.30
C ILE A 86 -22.70 22.15 34.33
N ALA A 87 -21.60 22.67 34.87
CA ALA A 87 -21.62 23.82 35.78
C ALA A 87 -22.18 25.08 35.10
N GLN A 88 -21.98 25.21 33.78
CA GLN A 88 -22.57 26.26 32.94
C GLN A 88 -24.04 25.97 32.52
N GLY A 89 -24.63 24.85 32.94
CA GLY A 89 -26.04 24.52 32.70
C GLY A 89 -26.32 23.69 31.44
N PHE A 90 -25.28 23.22 30.74
CA PHE A 90 -25.46 22.32 29.59
C PHE A 90 -25.80 20.90 30.04
N ARG A 91 -26.75 20.26 29.34
CA ARG A 91 -27.10 18.84 29.54
C ARG A 91 -26.60 18.02 28.36
N PHE A 92 -25.69 17.10 28.63
CA PHE A 92 -25.25 16.11 27.64
C PHE A 92 -26.32 15.02 27.51
N ARG A 93 -26.60 14.60 26.28
CA ARG A 93 -27.42 13.42 25.99
C ARG A 93 -26.49 12.22 25.92
N ASP A 94 -26.87 11.14 26.60
CA ASP A 94 -26.17 9.85 26.56
C ASP A 94 -26.17 9.24 25.15
#